data_AF-A0A841T894-F1
#
_entry.id   AF-A0A841T894-F1
#
_cell.length_a   1.000
_cell.length_b   1.000
_cell.length_c   1.000
_cell.angle_alpha   90.00
_cell.angle_beta   90.00
_cell.angle_gamma   90.00
#
_symmetry.space_group_name_H-M   'P 1'
#
loop_
_entity.id
_entity.type
_entity.pdbx_description
1 polymer ?
#
loop_
_entity_poly.entity_id
_entity_poly.type
_entity_poly.pdbx_seq_one_letter_code
_entity_poly.pdbx_strand_id
1 'polypeptide(L)'
;MQAASKGIDCSAPLTAAKAQQIAAAGYQFVARYLVPRDYAWKRLTRTEAEAITFAGMQIVSVFETSANRPVGGAANGKEDGVAALKEAQAIGQPAGSAIYFAVDYDAQPKDYDAIEAYLRAAAAEIPGYEAGVYGSYAVVEEMAKRIPGIKCWQTYAWSRGKQSTHANIYQYQNDTRVAGAAVDLNKSFGSEGWWDTKGGAESMSKEDAEKIIRFLSAAWYAATDSESKAEFQRLANEVRKTAGIPVQ
;
A
#
# COMPACT_ATOMS: atom_id res chain seq x y z
N MET A 1 -15.13 19.34 6.12
CA MET A 1 -14.55 18.43 5.10
C MET A 1 -13.17 18.03 5.60
N GLN A 2 -12.89 16.73 5.67
CA GLN A 2 -11.55 16.24 6.01
C GLN A 2 -10.58 16.76 4.93
N ALA A 3 -9.42 17.29 5.33
CA ALA A 3 -8.45 17.79 4.37
C ALA A 3 -7.93 16.63 3.51
N ALA A 4 -7.87 16.80 2.19
CA ALA A 4 -7.36 15.77 1.30
C ALA A 4 -5.89 15.47 1.59
N SER A 5 -5.54 14.19 1.73
CA SER A 5 -4.16 13.76 1.96
C SER A 5 -3.39 13.81 0.64
N LYS A 6 -2.16 14.33 0.67
CA LYS A 6 -1.28 14.37 -0.50
C LYS A 6 -0.54 13.04 -0.64
N GLY A 7 -0.45 12.53 -1.85
CA GLY A 7 0.38 11.37 -2.16
C GLY A 7 1.05 11.49 -3.51
N ILE A 8 1.88 10.51 -3.79
CA ILE A 8 2.52 10.33 -5.08
C ILE A 8 2.24 8.92 -5.61
N ASP A 9 2.43 8.74 -6.89
CA ASP A 9 2.74 7.43 -7.45
C ASP A 9 4.02 7.53 -8.27
N CYS A 10 4.77 6.43 -8.35
CA CYS A 10 6.00 6.38 -9.12
C CYS A 10 6.30 4.97 -9.58
N SER A 11 6.88 4.83 -10.76
CA SER A 11 7.34 3.54 -11.27
C SER A 11 8.63 3.12 -10.58
N ALA A 12 9.65 3.99 -10.54
CA ALA A 12 10.95 3.68 -9.95
C ALA A 12 10.86 3.38 -8.44
N PRO A 13 11.51 2.28 -7.96
CA PRO A 13 11.61 1.98 -6.54
C PRO A 13 12.27 3.10 -5.74
N LEU A 14 11.72 3.35 -4.55
CA LEU A 14 12.22 4.34 -3.61
C LEU A 14 13.26 3.72 -2.67
N THR A 15 14.35 4.47 -2.44
CA THR A 15 15.27 4.18 -1.32
C THR A 15 14.72 4.76 -0.02
N ALA A 16 15.20 4.28 1.13
CA ALA A 16 14.80 4.83 2.43
C ALA A 16 15.05 6.34 2.55
N ALA A 17 16.21 6.82 2.09
CA ALA A 17 16.52 8.25 2.07
C ALA A 17 15.52 9.04 1.20
N LYS A 18 15.11 8.47 0.05
CA LYS A 18 14.13 9.13 -0.82
C LYS A 18 12.74 9.17 -0.19
N ALA A 19 12.30 8.06 0.41
CA ALA A 19 11.03 7.99 1.12
C ALA A 19 10.97 9.03 2.25
N GLN A 20 12.04 9.17 3.04
CA GLN A 20 12.14 10.21 4.08
C GLN A 20 12.04 11.62 3.52
N GLN A 21 12.71 11.92 2.41
CA GLN A 21 12.65 13.24 1.78
C GLN A 21 11.24 13.55 1.23
N ILE A 22 10.56 12.56 0.66
CA ILE A 22 9.18 12.70 0.17
C ILE A 22 8.22 12.95 1.34
N ALA A 23 8.35 12.18 2.43
CA ALA A 23 7.56 12.39 3.65
C ALA A 23 7.80 13.77 4.27
N ALA A 24 9.07 14.21 4.35
CA ALA A 24 9.44 15.54 4.84
C ALA A 24 8.89 16.68 3.95
N ALA A 25 8.63 16.41 2.67
CA ALA A 25 7.95 17.34 1.76
C ALA A 25 6.41 17.39 1.97
N GLY A 26 5.88 16.64 2.94
CA GLY A 26 4.47 16.67 3.35
C GLY A 26 3.56 15.68 2.62
N TYR A 27 4.13 14.69 1.94
CA TYR A 27 3.38 13.59 1.33
C TYR A 27 3.12 12.48 2.34
N GLN A 28 1.92 11.91 2.30
CA GLN A 28 1.41 10.99 3.32
C GLN A 28 1.23 9.57 2.79
N PHE A 29 1.19 9.37 1.47
CA PHE A 29 1.12 8.04 0.88
C PHE A 29 1.86 7.96 -0.46
N VAL A 30 2.23 6.74 -0.84
CA VAL A 30 2.85 6.42 -2.13
C VAL A 30 2.12 5.23 -2.76
N ALA A 31 1.66 5.34 -4.00
CA ALA A 31 1.17 4.21 -4.76
C ALA A 31 2.32 3.49 -5.50
N ARG A 32 2.37 2.16 -5.40
CA ARG A 32 3.48 1.33 -5.89
C ARG A 32 2.99 0.02 -6.52
N TYR A 33 3.80 -0.52 -7.43
CA TYR A 33 3.36 -1.59 -8.33
C TYR A 33 3.56 -3.01 -7.77
N LEU A 34 2.49 -3.80 -7.71
CA LEU A 34 2.50 -5.23 -7.38
C LEU A 34 2.66 -6.10 -8.63
N VAL A 35 3.75 -5.94 -9.35
CA VAL A 35 3.96 -6.64 -10.63
C VAL A 35 4.96 -7.80 -10.51
N PRO A 36 4.91 -8.80 -11.41
CA PRO A 36 5.85 -9.92 -11.40
C PRO A 36 7.31 -9.48 -11.50
N ARG A 37 8.23 -10.36 -11.08
CA ARG A 37 9.69 -10.13 -11.06
C ARG A 37 10.28 -9.63 -12.39
N ASP A 38 9.71 -10.00 -13.53
CA ASP A 38 10.16 -9.54 -14.85
C ASP A 38 10.01 -8.02 -15.03
N TYR A 39 9.20 -7.37 -14.19
CA TYR A 39 9.02 -5.91 -14.11
C TYR A 39 9.79 -5.32 -12.92
N ALA A 40 10.96 -5.88 -12.57
CA ALA A 40 11.79 -5.47 -11.43
C ALA A 40 12.04 -3.96 -11.33
N TRP A 41 12.10 -3.26 -12.47
CA TRP A 41 12.32 -1.83 -12.55
C TRP A 41 11.17 -0.98 -11.96
N LYS A 42 9.97 -1.56 -11.76
CA LYS A 42 8.85 -0.89 -11.10
C LYS A 42 8.23 -1.63 -9.91
N ARG A 43 8.53 -2.91 -9.76
CA ARG A 43 8.02 -3.80 -8.71
C ARG A 43 8.32 -3.29 -7.29
N LEU A 44 7.29 -3.21 -6.45
CA LEU A 44 7.41 -2.98 -5.01
C LEU A 44 8.06 -4.19 -4.33
N THR A 45 8.96 -3.93 -3.39
CA THR A 45 9.58 -4.98 -2.56
C THR A 45 9.22 -4.80 -1.08
N ARG A 46 9.38 -5.86 -0.27
CA ARG A 46 9.19 -5.78 1.20
C ARG A 46 10.07 -4.69 1.81
N THR A 47 11.35 -4.66 1.47
CA THR A 47 12.32 -3.68 1.96
C THR A 47 11.92 -2.25 1.59
N GLU A 48 11.41 -2.04 0.37
CA GLU A 48 10.88 -0.74 -0.03
C GLU A 48 9.61 -0.36 0.75
N ALA A 49 8.67 -1.30 0.93
CA ALA A 49 7.44 -1.07 1.69
C ALA A 49 7.74 -0.69 3.16
N GLU A 50 8.71 -1.35 3.79
CA GLU A 50 9.19 -1.01 5.13
C GLU A 50 9.83 0.38 5.15
N ALA A 51 10.66 0.71 4.15
CA ALA A 51 11.28 2.02 4.05
C ALA A 51 10.25 3.16 3.90
N ILE A 52 9.19 2.95 3.10
CA ILE A 52 8.07 3.90 2.95
C ILE A 52 7.32 4.04 4.28
N THR A 53 7.01 2.91 4.92
CA THR A 53 6.31 2.87 6.21
C THR A 53 7.08 3.57 7.32
N PHE A 54 8.39 3.33 7.43
CA PHE A 54 9.27 3.95 8.43
C PHE A 54 9.52 5.44 8.16
N ALA A 55 9.40 5.90 6.91
CA ALA A 55 9.37 7.32 6.59
C ALA A 55 8.06 8.01 7.04
N GLY A 56 7.04 7.24 7.47
CA GLY A 56 5.77 7.75 7.97
C GLY A 56 4.66 7.84 6.92
N MET A 57 4.84 7.22 5.76
CA MET A 57 3.84 7.20 4.69
C MET A 57 3.08 5.87 4.65
N GLN A 58 1.84 5.92 4.17
CA GLN A 58 1.03 4.76 3.78
C GLN A 58 1.36 4.31 2.34
N ILE A 59 0.94 3.11 1.98
CA ILE A 59 1.15 2.52 0.67
C ILE A 59 -0.20 2.22 0.02
N VAL A 60 -0.33 2.52 -1.27
CA VAL A 60 -1.43 2.08 -2.12
C VAL A 60 -0.87 1.09 -3.14
N SER A 61 -1.52 -0.07 -3.29
CA SER A 61 -1.06 -1.10 -4.22
C SER A 61 -1.75 -0.98 -5.57
N VAL A 62 -0.98 -0.99 -6.66
CA VAL A 62 -1.51 -1.02 -8.03
C VAL A 62 -0.90 -2.15 -8.85
N PHE A 63 -1.72 -2.84 -9.63
CA PHE A 63 -1.29 -3.83 -10.59
C PHE A 63 -1.43 -3.28 -12.01
N GLU A 64 -0.32 -3.28 -12.73
CA GLU A 64 -0.28 -2.91 -14.14
C GLU A 64 0.98 -3.48 -14.80
N THR A 65 0.84 -4.42 -15.74
CA THR A 65 1.96 -4.84 -16.58
C THR A 65 2.01 -4.06 -17.91
N SER A 66 0.85 -3.82 -18.51
CA SER A 66 0.69 -3.00 -19.71
C SER A 66 -0.66 -2.28 -19.70
N ALA A 67 -0.67 -1.07 -20.24
CA ALA A 67 -1.78 -0.10 -20.15
C ALA A 67 -3.18 -0.65 -20.48
N ASN A 68 -3.30 -1.48 -21.52
CA ASN A 68 -4.59 -1.97 -22.03
C ASN A 68 -4.90 -3.43 -21.66
N ARG A 69 -4.20 -4.03 -20.67
CA ARG A 69 -4.48 -5.39 -20.16
C ARG A 69 -5.98 -5.68 -19.96
N PRO A 70 -6.79 -4.75 -19.40
CA PRO A 70 -8.22 -4.99 -19.15
C PRO A 70 -9.08 -5.31 -20.39
N VAL A 71 -8.64 -4.95 -21.61
CA VAL A 71 -9.38 -5.29 -22.85
C VAL A 71 -9.44 -6.81 -23.09
N GLY A 72 -8.49 -7.58 -22.53
CA GLY A 72 -8.53 -9.04 -22.62
C GLY A 72 -9.57 -9.70 -21.71
N GLY A 73 -10.35 -8.92 -20.96
CA GLY A 73 -11.49 -9.42 -20.20
C GLY A 73 -11.11 -10.39 -19.08
N ALA A 74 -12.02 -11.30 -18.77
CA ALA A 74 -11.92 -12.20 -17.62
C ALA A 74 -10.66 -13.09 -17.63
N ALA A 75 -10.16 -13.50 -18.80
CA ALA A 75 -8.95 -14.33 -18.90
C ALA A 75 -7.73 -13.59 -18.35
N ASN A 76 -7.49 -12.37 -18.85
CA ASN A 76 -6.43 -11.50 -18.34
C ASN A 76 -6.66 -11.12 -16.87
N GLY A 77 -7.91 -10.85 -16.49
CA GLY A 77 -8.25 -10.48 -15.12
C GLY A 77 -7.88 -11.57 -14.12
N LYS A 78 -8.15 -12.83 -14.48
CA LYS A 78 -7.77 -13.98 -13.67
C LYS A 78 -6.24 -14.10 -13.52
N GLU A 79 -5.50 -14.02 -14.63
CA GLU A 79 -4.04 -14.10 -14.60
C GLU A 79 -3.42 -12.99 -13.73
N ASP A 80 -3.95 -11.78 -13.85
CA ASP A 80 -3.43 -10.59 -13.18
C ASP A 80 -3.83 -10.56 -11.70
N GLY A 81 -5.03 -11.04 -11.37
CA GLY A 81 -5.43 -11.23 -9.97
C GLY A 81 -4.56 -12.26 -9.25
N VAL A 82 -4.28 -13.41 -9.89
CA VAL A 82 -3.36 -14.44 -9.33
C VAL A 82 -1.95 -13.86 -9.12
N ALA A 83 -1.45 -13.11 -10.11
CA ALA A 83 -0.15 -12.46 -10.00
C ALA A 83 -0.13 -11.41 -8.88
N ALA A 84 -1.14 -10.55 -8.79
CA ALA A 84 -1.26 -9.54 -7.75
C ALA A 84 -1.32 -10.15 -6.35
N LEU A 85 -2.11 -11.22 -6.15
CA LEU A 85 -2.19 -11.92 -4.87
C LEU A 85 -0.82 -12.44 -4.43
N LYS A 86 -0.10 -13.09 -5.35
CA LYS A 86 1.24 -13.63 -5.08
C LYS A 86 2.20 -12.53 -4.65
N GLU A 87 2.18 -11.38 -5.32
CA GLU A 87 3.02 -10.24 -4.99
C GLU A 87 2.64 -9.61 -3.63
N ALA A 88 1.34 -9.41 -3.38
CA ALA A 88 0.83 -8.90 -2.10
C ALA A 88 1.25 -9.79 -0.92
N GLN A 89 1.10 -11.11 -1.05
CA GLN A 89 1.54 -12.08 -0.05
C GLN A 89 3.05 -12.06 0.15
N ALA A 90 3.83 -11.99 -0.93
CA ALA A 90 5.29 -12.00 -0.86
C ALA A 90 5.88 -10.80 -0.11
N ILE A 91 5.22 -9.63 -0.17
CA ILE A 91 5.64 -8.42 0.56
C ILE A 91 4.92 -8.25 1.90
N GLY A 92 4.00 -9.16 2.25
CA GLY A 92 3.21 -9.09 3.48
C GLY A 92 2.28 -7.88 3.52
N GLN A 93 1.64 -7.56 2.40
CA GLN A 93 0.55 -6.59 2.37
C GLN A 93 -0.58 -7.09 3.28
N PRO A 94 -1.09 -6.29 4.24
CA PRO A 94 -2.15 -6.72 5.15
C PRO A 94 -3.48 -7.01 4.43
N ALA A 95 -4.17 -8.07 4.87
CA ALA A 95 -5.55 -8.31 4.46
C ALA A 95 -6.46 -7.13 4.87
N GLY A 96 -7.53 -6.90 4.10
CA GLY A 96 -8.43 -5.76 4.23
C GLY A 96 -7.95 -4.49 3.52
N SER A 97 -6.73 -4.48 2.96
CA SER A 97 -6.25 -3.41 2.10
C SER A 97 -6.68 -3.62 0.64
N ALA A 98 -6.52 -2.59 -0.20
CA ALA A 98 -6.95 -2.62 -1.59
C ALA A 98 -5.80 -2.92 -2.57
N ILE A 99 -6.16 -3.49 -3.72
CA ILE A 99 -5.31 -3.62 -4.91
C ILE A 99 -6.04 -3.00 -6.09
N TYR A 100 -5.49 -1.94 -6.66
CA TYR A 100 -6.04 -1.26 -7.84
C TYR A 100 -5.52 -1.91 -9.12
N PHE A 101 -6.40 -2.20 -10.07
CA PHE A 101 -5.99 -2.65 -11.40
C PHE A 101 -6.14 -1.51 -12.41
N ALA A 102 -5.08 -1.27 -13.20
CA ALA A 102 -5.02 -0.11 -14.06
C ALA A 102 -5.69 -0.31 -15.42
N VAL A 103 -6.56 0.64 -15.78
CA VAL A 103 -7.06 0.92 -17.12
C VAL A 103 -6.34 2.19 -17.61
N ASP A 104 -5.08 2.06 -18.04
CA ASP A 104 -4.19 3.19 -18.32
C ASP A 104 -4.24 3.65 -19.79
N TYR A 105 -5.45 3.87 -20.30
CA TYR A 105 -5.67 4.39 -21.66
C TYR A 105 -7.01 5.12 -21.76
N ASP A 106 -7.24 5.81 -22.88
CA ASP A 106 -8.53 6.46 -23.19
C ASP A 106 -9.58 5.40 -23.57
N ALA A 107 -10.03 4.62 -22.58
CA ALA A 107 -11.02 3.56 -22.75
C ALA A 107 -12.35 4.13 -23.26
N GLN A 108 -12.91 3.46 -24.26
CA GLN A 108 -14.16 3.88 -24.90
C GLN A 108 -15.32 2.98 -24.43
N PRO A 109 -16.59 3.38 -24.63
CA PRO A 109 -17.75 2.59 -24.18
C PRO A 109 -17.76 1.13 -24.64
N LYS A 110 -17.18 0.85 -25.82
CA LYS A 110 -17.02 -0.52 -26.34
C LYS A 110 -16.13 -1.43 -25.49
N ASP A 111 -15.27 -0.86 -24.64
CA ASP A 111 -14.29 -1.60 -23.84
C ASP A 111 -14.85 -1.95 -22.44
N TYR A 112 -15.96 -1.34 -22.02
CA TYR A 112 -16.45 -1.41 -20.64
C TYR A 112 -16.90 -2.81 -20.21
N ASP A 113 -17.50 -3.59 -21.10
CA ASP A 113 -17.89 -4.97 -20.79
C ASP A 113 -16.66 -5.86 -20.54
N ALA A 114 -15.59 -5.65 -21.32
CA ALA A 114 -14.33 -6.36 -21.12
C ALA A 114 -13.65 -5.91 -19.81
N ILE A 115 -13.59 -4.60 -19.55
CA ILE A 115 -13.03 -4.06 -18.30
C ILE A 115 -13.77 -4.59 -17.07
N GLU A 116 -15.11 -4.62 -17.10
CA GLU A 116 -15.91 -5.19 -16.03
C GLU A 116 -15.58 -6.67 -15.81
N ALA A 117 -15.55 -7.47 -16.88
CA ALA A 117 -15.23 -8.89 -16.81
C ALA A 117 -13.81 -9.12 -16.26
N TYR A 118 -12.84 -8.29 -16.66
CA TYR A 118 -11.47 -8.29 -16.14
C TYR A 118 -11.45 -8.00 -14.63
N LEU A 119 -12.09 -6.91 -14.18
CA LEU A 119 -12.06 -6.49 -12.77
C LEU A 119 -12.74 -7.51 -11.86
N ARG A 120 -13.87 -8.10 -12.29
CA ARG A 120 -14.55 -9.16 -11.53
C ARG A 120 -13.71 -10.43 -11.42
N ALA A 121 -13.05 -10.84 -12.51
CA ALA A 121 -12.17 -12.00 -12.49
C ALA A 121 -10.95 -11.75 -11.60
N ALA A 122 -10.33 -10.57 -11.69
CA ALA A 122 -9.21 -10.20 -10.84
C ALA A 122 -9.59 -10.17 -9.36
N ALA A 123 -10.76 -9.57 -9.02
CA ALA A 123 -11.28 -9.52 -7.66
C ALA A 123 -11.51 -10.92 -7.06
N ALA A 124 -11.93 -11.89 -7.86
CA ALA A 124 -12.14 -13.28 -7.41
C ALA A 124 -10.83 -13.97 -6.98
N GLU A 125 -9.69 -13.53 -7.52
CA GLU A 125 -8.37 -14.14 -7.28
C GLU A 125 -7.57 -13.43 -6.18
N ILE A 126 -8.11 -12.38 -5.53
CA ILE A 126 -7.47 -11.67 -4.41
C ILE A 126 -8.29 -11.76 -3.10
N PRO A 127 -8.69 -12.96 -2.64
CA PRO A 127 -9.51 -13.10 -1.44
C PRO A 127 -8.82 -12.46 -0.23
N GLY A 128 -9.60 -11.69 0.54
CA GLY A 128 -9.10 -10.93 1.68
C GLY A 128 -8.58 -9.53 1.33
N TYR A 129 -8.57 -9.13 0.06
CA TYR A 129 -8.25 -7.77 -0.38
C TYR A 129 -9.47 -7.13 -1.06
N GLU A 130 -9.54 -5.81 -1.02
CA GLU A 130 -10.53 -5.04 -1.76
C GLU A 130 -10.05 -4.79 -3.19
N ALA A 131 -10.92 -4.98 -4.19
CA ALA A 131 -10.58 -4.64 -5.57
C ALA A 131 -10.77 -3.14 -5.83
N GLY A 132 -9.82 -2.54 -6.54
CA GLY A 132 -9.90 -1.17 -7.03
C GLY A 132 -9.69 -1.08 -8.53
N VAL A 133 -10.13 0.03 -9.12
CA VAL A 133 -9.85 0.39 -10.51
C VAL A 133 -9.11 1.73 -10.55
N TYR A 134 -8.01 1.77 -11.31
CA TYR A 134 -7.41 3.02 -11.76
C TYR A 134 -7.89 3.31 -13.19
N GLY A 135 -8.32 4.54 -13.48
CA GLY A 135 -8.70 4.91 -14.84
C GLY A 135 -9.28 6.32 -14.97
N SER A 136 -9.76 6.66 -16.17
CA SER A 136 -10.39 7.94 -16.45
C SER A 136 -11.71 8.12 -15.68
N TYR A 137 -12.22 9.35 -15.64
CA TYR A 137 -13.54 9.68 -15.08
C TYR A 137 -14.62 8.73 -15.63
N ALA A 138 -14.62 8.46 -16.94
CA ALA A 138 -15.66 7.63 -17.54
C ALA A 138 -15.56 6.16 -17.10
N VAL A 139 -14.34 5.63 -16.92
CA VAL A 139 -14.11 4.29 -16.37
C VAL A 139 -14.56 4.23 -14.92
N VAL A 140 -14.19 5.22 -14.09
CA VAL A 140 -14.57 5.29 -12.67
C VAL A 140 -16.09 5.33 -12.51
N GLU A 141 -16.79 6.20 -13.22
CA GLU A 141 -18.25 6.30 -13.15
C GLU A 141 -18.94 5.00 -13.56
N GLU A 142 -18.49 4.41 -14.68
CA GLU A 142 -19.11 3.19 -15.20
C GLU A 142 -18.84 2.00 -14.26
N MET A 143 -17.61 1.81 -13.80
CA MET A 143 -17.27 0.68 -12.94
C MET A 143 -17.86 0.82 -11.53
N ALA A 144 -17.95 2.04 -10.97
CA ALA A 144 -18.63 2.27 -9.70
C ALA A 144 -20.12 1.92 -9.77
N LYS A 145 -20.77 2.15 -10.92
CA LYS A 145 -22.16 1.75 -11.16
C LYS A 145 -22.32 0.23 -11.29
N ARG A 146 -21.40 -0.44 -12.00
CA ARG A 146 -21.51 -1.87 -12.32
C ARG A 146 -20.99 -2.79 -11.22
N ILE A 147 -19.99 -2.37 -10.46
CA ILE A 147 -19.32 -3.16 -9.43
C ILE A 147 -19.46 -2.43 -8.07
N PRO A 148 -20.56 -2.65 -7.34
CA PRO A 148 -20.77 -2.01 -6.04
C PRO A 148 -19.61 -2.25 -5.08
N GLY A 149 -19.10 -1.17 -4.48
CA GLY A 149 -18.02 -1.23 -3.50
C GLY A 149 -16.60 -1.24 -4.10
N ILE A 150 -16.44 -1.22 -5.42
CA ILE A 150 -15.11 -1.11 -6.03
C ILE A 150 -14.44 0.21 -5.63
N LYS A 151 -13.16 0.15 -5.25
CA LYS A 151 -12.38 1.35 -4.96
C LYS A 151 -12.04 2.07 -6.25
N CYS A 152 -12.05 3.40 -6.23
CA CYS A 152 -11.87 4.21 -7.43
C CYS A 152 -10.67 5.13 -7.30
N TRP A 153 -9.68 4.95 -8.16
CA TRP A 153 -8.57 5.87 -8.35
C TRP A 153 -8.70 6.51 -9.73
N GLN A 154 -9.09 7.78 -9.76
CA GLN A 154 -9.27 8.49 -11.01
C GLN A 154 -7.97 9.18 -11.45
N THR A 155 -7.63 9.12 -12.73
CA THR A 155 -6.63 10.03 -13.33
C THR A 155 -7.28 11.24 -13.99
N TYR A 156 -6.64 12.41 -13.95
CA TYR A 156 -7.05 13.57 -14.73
C TYR A 156 -6.88 13.32 -16.24
N ALA A 157 -5.94 12.44 -16.62
CA ALA A 157 -5.76 12.02 -18.00
C ALA A 157 -7.06 11.39 -18.54
N TRP A 158 -7.39 11.73 -19.78
CA TRP A 158 -8.61 11.26 -20.47
C TRP A 158 -9.94 11.67 -19.80
N SER A 159 -9.92 12.36 -18.66
CA SER A 159 -11.11 12.73 -17.87
C SER A 159 -11.79 14.02 -18.32
N ARG A 160 -11.25 14.70 -19.33
CA ARG A 160 -11.82 15.93 -19.93
C ARG A 160 -12.17 17.01 -18.89
N GLY A 161 -11.33 17.15 -17.87
CA GLY A 161 -11.50 18.13 -16.78
C GLY A 161 -12.56 17.77 -15.74
N LYS A 162 -13.16 16.57 -15.80
CA LYS A 162 -14.13 16.09 -14.82
C LYS A 162 -13.46 15.35 -13.66
N GLN A 163 -14.07 15.43 -12.49
CA GLN A 163 -13.70 14.67 -11.31
C GLN A 163 -14.94 14.00 -10.73
N SER A 164 -14.85 12.69 -10.51
CA SER A 164 -15.92 11.85 -9.98
C SER A 164 -16.02 11.98 -8.47
N THR A 165 -17.24 11.96 -7.96
CA THR A 165 -17.50 11.84 -6.52
C THR A 165 -17.28 10.44 -5.98
N HIS A 166 -17.14 9.43 -6.86
CA HIS A 166 -16.77 8.06 -6.48
C HIS A 166 -15.27 7.90 -6.23
N ALA A 167 -14.43 8.84 -6.69
CA ALA A 167 -12.98 8.75 -6.54
C ALA A 167 -12.56 8.75 -5.06
N ASN A 168 -11.92 7.67 -4.62
CA ASN A 168 -11.18 7.60 -3.35
C ASN A 168 -9.82 8.28 -3.49
N ILE A 169 -9.20 8.15 -4.68
CA ILE A 169 -7.91 8.76 -5.03
C ILE A 169 -8.07 9.50 -6.36
N TYR A 170 -7.40 10.65 -6.50
CA TYR A 170 -7.33 11.42 -7.74
C TYR A 170 -5.90 11.79 -8.09
N GLN A 171 -5.38 11.26 -9.20
CA GLN A 171 -4.13 11.68 -9.83
C GLN A 171 -4.40 12.97 -10.61
N TYR A 172 -3.80 14.07 -10.19
CA TYR A 172 -4.12 15.41 -10.71
C TYR A 172 -3.01 16.06 -11.51
N GLN A 173 -1.83 15.44 -11.57
CA GLN A 173 -0.68 15.93 -12.32
C GLN A 173 0.33 14.80 -12.54
N ASN A 174 0.83 14.66 -13.76
CA ASN A 174 1.85 13.67 -14.09
C ASN A 174 3.20 14.33 -14.40
N ASP A 175 4.24 13.51 -14.53
CA ASP A 175 5.57 13.87 -15.01
C ASP A 175 6.23 15.01 -14.24
N THR A 176 6.15 14.97 -12.91
CA THR A 176 6.75 15.97 -12.03
C THR A 176 7.83 15.39 -11.13
N ARG A 177 8.35 16.20 -10.21
CA ARG A 177 9.40 15.81 -9.28
C ARG A 177 9.09 16.21 -7.85
N VAL A 178 9.26 15.24 -6.94
CA VAL A 178 9.23 15.45 -5.49
C VAL A 178 10.52 14.93 -4.90
N ALA A 179 11.24 15.77 -4.15
CA ALA A 179 12.56 15.43 -3.61
C ALA A 179 13.53 14.87 -4.69
N GLY A 180 13.36 15.27 -5.95
CA GLY A 180 14.18 14.77 -7.06
C GLY A 180 13.85 13.34 -7.55
N ALA A 181 12.80 12.69 -7.05
CA ALA A 181 12.20 11.50 -7.70
C ALA A 181 11.21 11.94 -8.77
N ALA A 182 11.15 11.24 -9.90
CA ALA A 182 10.10 11.42 -10.90
C ALA A 182 8.82 10.74 -10.41
N VAL A 183 7.73 11.49 -10.35
CA VAL A 183 6.48 11.07 -9.71
C VAL A 183 5.28 11.72 -10.39
N ASP A 184 4.12 11.11 -10.18
CA ASP A 184 2.81 11.71 -10.42
C ASP A 184 2.16 12.08 -9.08
N LEU A 185 1.33 13.11 -9.06
CA LEU A 185 0.75 13.65 -7.84
C LEU A 185 -0.69 13.21 -7.66
N ASN A 186 -0.99 12.78 -6.44
CA ASN A 186 -2.28 12.23 -6.04
C ASN A 186 -2.87 12.96 -4.84
N LYS A 187 -4.19 12.97 -4.76
CA LYS A 187 -4.97 13.35 -3.57
C LYS A 187 -5.84 12.17 -3.16
N SER A 188 -6.01 11.99 -1.87
CA SER A 188 -6.92 11.00 -1.33
C SER A 188 -8.08 11.66 -0.57
N PHE A 189 -9.25 11.03 -0.64
CA PHE A 189 -10.52 11.55 -0.13
C PHE A 189 -11.21 10.62 0.88
N GLY A 190 -10.54 9.53 1.28
CA GLY A 190 -10.98 8.54 2.24
C GLY A 190 -11.26 7.17 1.59
N SER A 191 -11.11 6.13 2.41
CA SER A 191 -11.43 4.74 2.06
C SER A 191 -10.61 4.17 0.88
N GLU A 192 -9.36 4.62 0.75
CA GLU A 192 -8.41 4.26 -0.30
C GLU A 192 -7.98 2.78 -0.26
N GLY A 193 -8.12 2.15 0.91
CA GLY A 193 -7.55 0.82 1.16
C GLY A 193 -6.03 0.83 1.24
N TRP A 194 -5.44 1.94 1.67
CA TRP A 194 -4.00 2.02 1.92
C TRP A 194 -3.55 1.08 3.05
N TRP A 195 -2.25 0.85 3.16
CA TRP A 195 -1.68 -0.02 4.18
C TRP A 195 -0.28 0.42 4.57
N ASP A 196 0.23 -0.15 5.66
CA ASP A 196 1.62 -0.03 6.07
C ASP A 196 2.15 -1.37 6.61
N THR A 197 3.46 -1.45 6.84
CA THR A 197 4.10 -2.65 7.41
C THR A 197 4.07 -2.69 8.93
N LYS A 198 3.50 -1.69 9.63
CA LYS A 198 3.43 -1.66 11.11
C LYS A 198 2.36 -2.63 11.61
N GLY A 199 1.26 -2.79 10.88
CA GLY A 199 0.20 -3.77 11.18
C GLY A 199 0.60 -5.24 11.01
N GLY A 200 1.80 -5.51 10.48
CA GLY A 200 2.37 -6.85 10.30
C GLY A 200 3.72 -7.07 11.00
N ALA A 201 4.21 -6.10 11.78
CA ALA A 201 5.19 -6.41 12.80
C ALA A 201 4.42 -7.18 13.87
N GLU A 202 4.56 -8.50 13.93
CA GLU A 202 4.18 -9.22 15.14
C GLU A 202 4.86 -8.49 16.31
N SER A 203 4.07 -7.74 17.09
CA SER A 203 4.47 -7.39 18.44
C SER A 203 4.92 -8.71 19.07
N MET A 204 6.12 -8.74 19.63
CA MET A 204 6.64 -9.92 20.32
C MET A 204 5.51 -10.56 21.12
N SER A 205 5.25 -11.85 20.88
CA SER A 205 4.16 -12.53 21.56
C SER A 205 4.31 -12.33 23.06
N LYS A 206 3.20 -12.19 23.80
CA LYS A 206 3.28 -12.04 25.26
C LYS A 206 4.08 -13.18 25.89
N GLU A 207 3.97 -14.38 25.32
CA GLU A 207 4.72 -15.56 25.77
C GLU A 207 6.24 -15.41 25.59
N ASP A 208 6.70 -14.96 24.42
CA ASP A 208 8.13 -14.79 24.17
C ASP A 208 8.70 -13.58 24.92
N ALA A 209 7.90 -12.52 25.07
CA ALA A 209 8.24 -11.39 25.91
C ALA A 209 8.41 -11.83 27.38
N GLU A 210 7.51 -12.66 27.91
CA GLU A 210 7.65 -13.23 29.24
C GLU A 210 8.91 -14.09 29.39
N LYS A 211 9.25 -14.91 28.39
CA LYS A 211 10.50 -15.71 28.39
C LYS A 211 11.74 -14.81 28.46
N ILE A 212 11.79 -13.78 27.62
CA ILE A 212 12.93 -12.83 27.59
C ILE A 212 13.01 -12.05 28.91
N ILE A 213 11.87 -11.57 29.42
CA ILE A 213 11.82 -10.87 30.72
C ILE A 213 12.33 -11.77 31.85
N ARG A 214 12.04 -13.07 31.84
CA ARG A 214 12.59 -14.00 32.86
C ARG A 214 14.11 -14.07 32.81
N PHE A 215 14.72 -14.12 31.63
CA PHE A 215 16.19 -14.10 31.50
C PHE A 215 16.78 -12.77 31.98
N LEU A 216 16.15 -11.65 31.64
CA LEU A 216 16.57 -10.32 32.10
C LEU A 216 16.44 -10.18 33.62
N SER A 217 15.37 -10.71 34.22
CA SER A 217 15.19 -10.75 35.68
C SER A 217 16.25 -11.61 36.37
N ALA A 218 16.61 -12.77 35.81
CA ALA A 218 17.69 -13.59 36.36
C ALA A 218 19.03 -12.85 36.32
N ALA A 219 19.34 -12.16 35.22
CA ALA A 219 20.53 -11.32 35.11
C ALA A 219 20.50 -10.14 36.10
N TRP A 220 19.32 -9.53 36.31
CA TRP A 220 19.12 -8.49 37.32
C TRP A 220 19.42 -8.97 38.74
N TYR A 221 18.98 -10.18 39.11
CA TYR A 221 19.28 -10.77 40.42
C TYR A 221 20.78 -11.13 40.59
N ALA A 222 21.45 -11.48 39.50
CA ALA A 222 22.87 -11.81 39.49
C ALA A 222 23.79 -10.57 39.51
N ALA A 223 23.31 -9.43 39.03
CA ALA A 223 24.08 -8.18 39.02
C ALA A 223 24.40 -7.69 40.44
N THR A 224 25.63 -7.22 40.64
CA THR A 224 26.14 -6.75 41.95
C THR A 224 26.10 -5.24 42.10
N ASP A 225 26.04 -4.48 41.00
CA ASP A 225 26.01 -3.03 40.98
C ASP A 225 24.63 -2.47 40.55
N SER A 226 24.35 -1.22 40.94
CA SER A 226 23.06 -0.58 40.68
C SER A 226 22.87 -0.15 39.22
N GLU A 227 23.94 0.05 38.47
CA GLU A 227 23.87 0.50 37.07
C GLU A 227 23.41 -0.65 36.17
N SER A 228 24.03 -1.82 36.30
CA SER A 228 23.64 -3.06 35.61
C SER A 228 22.18 -3.43 35.92
N LYS A 229 21.76 -3.28 37.19
CA LYS A 229 20.36 -3.51 37.59
C LYS A 229 19.39 -2.53 36.93
N ALA A 230 19.75 -1.26 36.85
CA ALA A 230 18.92 -0.27 36.15
C ALA A 230 18.80 -0.61 34.65
N GLU A 231 19.87 -1.07 34.02
CA GLU A 231 19.88 -1.43 32.61
C GLU A 231 19.04 -2.68 32.31
N PHE A 232 19.15 -3.73 33.12
CA PHE A 232 18.28 -4.91 32.96
C PHE A 232 16.80 -4.57 33.15
N GLN A 233 16.47 -3.68 34.10
CA GLN A 233 15.10 -3.21 34.29
C GLN A 233 14.61 -2.40 33.08
N ARG A 234 15.45 -1.50 32.55
CA ARG A 234 15.15 -0.71 31.34
C ARG A 234 14.87 -1.63 30.15
N LEU A 235 15.75 -2.60 29.91
CA LEU A 235 15.60 -3.57 28.83
C LEU A 235 14.33 -4.41 28.98
N ALA A 236 14.02 -4.87 30.18
CA ALA A 236 12.77 -5.60 30.44
C ALA A 236 11.53 -4.74 30.15
N ASN A 237 11.58 -3.43 30.44
CA ASN A 237 10.50 -2.51 30.13
C ASN A 237 10.37 -2.19 28.64
N GLU A 238 11.47 -2.15 27.88
CA GLU A 238 11.39 -2.06 26.43
C GLU A 238 10.72 -3.30 25.83
N VAL A 239 11.08 -4.50 26.30
CA VAL A 239 10.43 -5.76 25.88
C VAL A 239 8.93 -5.72 26.22
N ARG A 240 8.55 -5.31 27.43
CA ARG A 240 7.13 -5.17 27.84
C ARG A 240 6.35 -4.22 26.92
N LYS A 241 6.92 -3.05 26.59
CA LYS A 241 6.29 -2.10 25.67
C LYS A 241 6.05 -2.72 24.30
N THR A 242 7.03 -3.44 23.76
CA THR A 242 6.90 -4.07 22.43
C THR A 242 5.84 -5.16 22.38
N ALA A 243 5.50 -5.78 23.53
CA ALA A 243 4.49 -6.83 23.65
C ALA A 243 3.14 -6.36 24.21
N GLY A 244 2.96 -5.05 24.45
CA GLY A 244 1.74 -4.50 25.06
C GLY A 244 1.50 -4.94 26.52
N ILE A 245 2.59 -5.21 27.26
CA ILE A 245 2.55 -5.55 28.70
C ILE A 245 2.84 -4.26 29.51
N PRO A 246 2.13 -4.00 30.63
CA PRO A 246 2.42 -2.86 31.50
C PRO A 246 3.85 -2.89 32.03
N VAL A 247 4.56 -1.76 31.99
CA VAL A 247 5.93 -1.61 32.52
C VAL A 247 5.96 -1.73 34.06
N GLN A 248 7.11 -2.12 34.61
CA GLN A 248 7.34 -2.30 36.06
C GLN A 248 8.56 -1.52 36.54
#